data_AF-A0A1Q9E224-F1
#
_entry.id   AF-A0A1Q9E224-F1
#
_cell.length_a   1.000
_cell.length_b   1.000
_cell.length_c   1.000
_cell.angle_alpha   90.00
_cell.angle_beta   90.00
_cell.angle_gamma   90.00
#
_symmetry.space_group_name_H-M   'P 1'
#
loop_
_entity.id
_entity.type
_entity.pdbx_description
1 polymer ?
#
loop_
_entity_poly.entity_id
_entity_poly.type
_entity_poly.pdbx_seq_one_letter_code
_entity_poly.pdbx_strand_id
1 'polypeptide(L)'
;METLLPGVSRSLQLIRTSEVDDAPALDQKASLCGPLKWMMRRHWIRRTSEVDDAPALDQKASLCGIMSITVDVHLLSGKRASMQLEANSSVESLKHRARTALASTGRLLNSSGQVLDGAQTVTEAKLRSGDVLTLHVNQIQLKATKDSGMSSSAFAAILCDGSAVTWGRADYGGDCNAVQDQLRDVQQIQASGRAFAAILVDGSVVTWGRADYGGDSSVVQEQLRDVQQIQANEYAFAAILGDGSVVTWGDADYGGDSSAVQVQLRHVQQIQASARAFAAILVDGSVVTWGNSGDGGDCSVVQDQLRDVQQIQATEYAFAATLGDGSVVTWGDARWGSDSSAVQQQLKNVQQIQASHAAFAAIRSDGSVVTWGDADYGGDSSAVQDQLRDVQQIQATEYAFAATLGDGSVVTWGDARWGGDSSAVQDQLKNVQQIQASDHAFAAILGDGSVVTWGNSDCGGDSSEVQDHLTNVQQIQASDAGIAAVLGDGICSHLG
;
A
#
# COMPACT_ATOMS: atom_id res chain seq x y z
N MET A 1 -63.88 31.65 -14.89
CA MET A 1 -64.68 31.03 -15.98
C MET A 1 -63.67 30.47 -16.96
N GLU A 2 -63.50 29.17 -17.19
CA GLU A 2 -64.11 27.92 -16.73
C GLU A 2 -62.99 26.86 -16.73
N THR A 3 -63.18 25.88 -15.87
CA THR A 3 -62.39 24.66 -15.62
C THR A 3 -62.28 23.71 -16.82
N LEU A 4 -61.20 22.91 -16.90
CA LEU A 4 -61.21 21.43 -16.79
C LEU A 4 -59.85 20.79 -17.18
N LEU A 5 -59.24 20.05 -16.23
CA LEU A 5 -58.43 18.83 -16.45
C LEU A 5 -59.40 17.62 -16.59
N PRO A 6 -59.01 16.33 -16.84
CA PRO A 6 -57.67 15.69 -16.80
C PRO A 6 -57.37 14.60 -17.88
N GLY A 7 -56.17 14.00 -17.85
CA GLY A 7 -56.04 12.53 -18.02
C GLY A 7 -54.99 11.93 -18.98
N VAL A 8 -53.93 11.37 -18.38
CA VAL A 8 -53.26 10.05 -18.63
C VAL A 8 -52.72 9.67 -20.02
N SER A 9 -51.39 9.47 -20.11
CA SER A 9 -50.70 8.17 -20.35
C SER A 9 -49.52 8.20 -21.34
N ARG A 10 -48.37 7.74 -20.83
CA ARG A 10 -47.24 6.99 -21.44
C ARG A 10 -47.05 7.06 -22.98
N SER A 11 -45.82 7.34 -23.41
CA SER A 11 -44.92 6.32 -23.98
C SER A 11 -43.56 6.91 -24.39
N LEU A 12 -42.53 6.08 -24.22
CA LEU A 12 -41.14 6.29 -24.61
C LEU A 12 -41.00 6.69 -26.09
N GLN A 13 -40.13 7.65 -26.37
CA GLN A 13 -39.50 7.80 -27.68
C GLN A 13 -38.08 7.21 -27.63
N LEU A 14 -37.92 6.06 -28.28
CA LEU A 14 -36.70 5.68 -29.00
C LEU A 14 -36.77 6.32 -30.40
N ILE A 15 -35.62 6.72 -30.97
CA ILE A 15 -35.18 6.64 -32.39
C ILE A 15 -33.86 7.45 -32.47
N ARG A 16 -32.69 6.77 -32.64
CA ARG A 16 -31.98 6.41 -33.90
C ARG A 16 -31.02 7.56 -34.29
N THR A 17 -29.73 7.34 -34.56
CA THR A 17 -29.06 6.74 -35.74
C THR A 17 -27.54 6.60 -35.42
N SER A 18 -26.67 5.80 -36.03
CA SER A 18 -26.61 5.21 -37.37
C SER A 18 -25.55 4.10 -37.42
N GLU A 19 -25.87 3.04 -38.17
CA GLU A 19 -24.98 1.99 -38.69
C GLU A 19 -23.90 2.53 -39.63
N VAL A 20 -22.77 1.82 -39.71
CA VAL A 20 -22.04 1.56 -40.97
C VAL A 20 -21.66 0.08 -40.99
N ASP A 21 -22.32 -0.66 -41.88
CA ASP A 21 -21.95 -2.02 -42.31
C ASP A 21 -20.70 -1.97 -43.20
N ASP A 22 -19.87 -3.01 -43.13
CA ASP A 22 -19.50 -3.79 -44.33
C ASP A 22 -18.70 -5.04 -43.94
N ALA A 23 -19.24 -6.21 -44.31
CA ALA A 23 -18.56 -7.49 -44.42
C ALA A 23 -18.66 -7.97 -45.87
N PRO A 24 -17.77 -8.88 -46.31
CA PRO A 24 -18.31 -10.14 -46.83
C PRO A 24 -17.47 -11.41 -46.50
N ALA A 25 -18.20 -12.42 -46.02
CA ALA A 25 -18.34 -13.81 -46.50
C ALA A 25 -17.17 -14.81 -46.67
N LEU A 26 -17.32 -15.93 -45.93
CA LEU A 26 -17.23 -17.38 -46.30
C LEU A 26 -15.87 -18.03 -46.64
N ASP A 27 -15.44 -19.04 -45.84
CA ASP A 27 -15.60 -20.47 -46.18
C ASP A 27 -15.32 -21.42 -44.98
N GLN A 28 -15.88 -22.63 -45.08
CA GLN A 28 -16.15 -23.66 -44.09
C GLN A 28 -14.97 -24.57 -43.72
N LYS A 29 -14.97 -25.10 -42.48
CA LYS A 29 -14.87 -26.56 -42.22
C LYS A 29 -15.30 -26.92 -40.79
N ALA A 30 -16.11 -27.98 -40.70
CA ALA A 30 -16.80 -28.49 -39.53
C ALA A 30 -16.13 -29.75 -38.92
N SER A 31 -16.71 -30.22 -37.80
CA SER A 31 -16.49 -31.46 -36.98
C SER A 31 -15.72 -31.23 -35.68
N LEU A 32 -16.13 -31.72 -34.49
CA LEU A 32 -17.09 -32.78 -34.11
C LEU A 32 -17.39 -32.71 -32.58
N CYS A 33 -18.46 -33.41 -32.18
CA CYS A 33 -18.86 -33.88 -30.83
C CYS A 33 -19.89 -33.07 -30.03
N GLY A 34 -21.10 -33.65 -29.94
CA GLY A 34 -22.26 -33.16 -29.18
C GLY A 34 -22.42 -33.76 -27.77
N PRO A 35 -23.49 -33.40 -27.04
CA PRO A 35 -23.63 -33.67 -25.60
C PRO A 35 -24.68 -34.75 -25.27
N LEU A 36 -24.45 -35.52 -24.21
CA LEU A 36 -25.43 -36.45 -23.63
C LEU A 36 -25.75 -36.08 -22.17
N LYS A 37 -27.00 -35.66 -21.96
CA LYS A 37 -27.69 -35.53 -20.66
C LYS A 37 -28.10 -36.93 -20.16
N TRP A 38 -28.00 -37.19 -18.85
CA TRP A 38 -28.86 -38.18 -18.17
C TRP A 38 -29.29 -37.74 -16.76
N MET A 39 -30.59 -37.95 -16.51
CA MET A 39 -31.37 -37.67 -15.30
C MET A 39 -31.30 -38.81 -14.27
N MET A 40 -31.47 -38.45 -12.99
CA MET A 40 -31.80 -39.35 -11.87
C MET A 40 -33.24 -39.89 -11.95
N ARG A 41 -33.48 -41.16 -11.53
CA ARG A 41 -34.22 -41.55 -10.29
C ARG A 41 -34.72 -43.02 -10.28
N ARG A 42 -34.44 -43.68 -9.14
CA ARG A 42 -35.25 -44.61 -8.31
C ARG A 42 -35.73 -45.98 -8.86
N HIS A 43 -35.39 -47.05 -8.13
CA HIS A 43 -36.37 -48.02 -7.61
C HIS A 43 -35.84 -48.89 -6.43
N TRP A 44 -36.78 -49.47 -5.68
CA TRP A 44 -36.69 -50.08 -4.35
C TRP A 44 -36.55 -51.63 -4.35
N ILE A 45 -35.85 -52.16 -3.34
CA ILE A 45 -36.01 -53.38 -2.50
C ILE A 45 -36.69 -54.67 -3.05
N ARG A 46 -36.00 -55.82 -2.90
CA ARG A 46 -36.57 -57.10 -2.39
C ARG A 46 -35.49 -58.05 -1.80
N ARG A 47 -35.82 -58.69 -0.66
CA ARG A 47 -35.05 -59.71 0.10
C ARG A 47 -35.34 -61.15 -0.38
N THR A 48 -34.39 -62.07 -0.17
CA THR A 48 -34.49 -63.49 0.31
C THR A 48 -33.05 -64.07 0.38
N SER A 49 -32.43 -64.35 1.53
CA SER A 49 -32.48 -65.52 2.46
C SER A 49 -31.53 -66.69 2.12
N GLU A 50 -30.92 -67.26 3.18
CA GLU A 50 -30.12 -68.52 3.31
C GLU A 50 -28.60 -68.42 3.04
N VAL A 51 -27.71 -68.42 4.06
CA VAL A 51 -27.23 -69.48 5.00
C VAL A 51 -26.10 -70.32 4.37
N ASP A 52 -24.84 -70.06 4.75
CA ASP A 52 -23.95 -71.00 5.46
C ASP A 52 -22.49 -70.50 5.60
N ASP A 53 -21.93 -70.85 6.75
CA ASP A 53 -20.52 -71.04 7.10
C ASP A 53 -19.51 -69.88 7.13
N ALA A 54 -19.21 -69.47 8.36
CA ALA A 54 -17.93 -68.89 8.74
C ALA A 54 -16.82 -69.95 8.75
N PRO A 55 -15.56 -69.54 8.55
CA PRO A 55 -14.62 -69.77 9.63
C PRO A 55 -13.86 -68.51 10.05
N ALA A 56 -13.52 -68.50 11.33
CA ALA A 56 -12.84 -67.45 12.05
C ALA A 56 -11.51 -67.03 11.40
N LEU A 57 -11.39 -65.73 11.10
CA LEU A 57 -10.12 -65.06 10.85
C LEU A 57 -10.01 -63.85 11.79
N ASP A 58 -9.35 -64.10 12.91
CA ASP A 58 -8.43 -63.22 13.62
C ASP A 58 -8.77 -61.71 13.64
N GLN A 59 -9.64 -61.31 14.57
CA GLN A 59 -9.69 -59.93 15.07
C GLN A 59 -8.45 -59.66 15.95
N LYS A 60 -7.32 -59.41 15.29
CA LYS A 60 -6.27 -58.51 15.80
C LYS A 60 -6.12 -57.34 14.85
N ALA A 61 -7.22 -56.61 14.65
CA ALA A 61 -7.12 -55.21 14.27
C ALA A 61 -6.47 -54.49 15.44
N SER A 62 -5.17 -54.25 15.30
CA SER A 62 -4.37 -53.41 16.16
C SER A 62 -5.16 -52.13 16.46
N LEU A 63 -5.50 -51.92 17.73
CA LEU A 63 -5.80 -50.60 18.28
C LEU A 63 -4.52 -49.76 18.16
N CYS A 64 -4.17 -49.36 16.94
CA CYS A 64 -3.30 -48.21 16.76
C CYS A 64 -4.17 -47.03 17.17
N GLY A 65 -4.10 -46.66 18.45
CA GLY A 65 -4.88 -45.59 19.01
C GLY A 65 -4.73 -44.36 18.13
N ILE A 66 -5.85 -43.87 17.61
CA ILE A 66 -5.91 -42.57 16.95
C ILE A 66 -5.48 -41.57 18.03
N MET A 67 -4.22 -41.17 18.01
CA MET A 67 -3.70 -40.16 18.93
C MET A 67 -4.31 -38.82 18.50
N SER A 68 -5.46 -38.50 19.08
CA SER A 68 -6.10 -37.20 18.97
C SER A 68 -5.44 -36.23 19.94
N ILE A 69 -4.98 -35.09 19.44
CA ILE A 69 -4.47 -33.97 20.24
C ILE A 69 -5.54 -32.88 20.29
N THR A 70 -5.64 -32.21 21.43
CA THR A 70 -6.49 -31.02 21.58
C THR A 70 -5.58 -29.80 21.61
N VAL A 71 -5.85 -28.81 20.76
CA VAL A 71 -5.07 -27.58 20.68
C VAL A 71 -6.02 -26.40 20.80
N ASP A 72 -5.64 -25.40 21.58
CA ASP A 72 -6.41 -24.17 21.76
C ASP A 72 -5.81 -23.06 20.90
N VAL A 73 -6.61 -22.43 20.03
CA VAL A 73 -6.18 -21.31 19.19
C VAL A 73 -6.80 -20.02 19.73
N HIS A 74 -5.96 -19.05 20.08
CA HIS A 74 -6.33 -17.78 20.67
C HIS A 74 -6.05 -16.63 19.69
N LEU A 75 -6.96 -15.66 19.62
CA LEU A 75 -6.72 -14.34 19.03
C LEU A 75 -6.28 -13.37 20.13
N LEU A 76 -5.45 -12.39 19.77
CA LEU A 76 -5.09 -11.29 20.67
C LEU A 76 -6.31 -10.45 21.10
N SER A 77 -7.40 -10.49 20.34
CA SER A 77 -8.69 -9.91 20.71
C SER A 77 -9.44 -10.66 21.83
N GLY A 78 -8.90 -11.78 22.33
CA GLY A 78 -9.49 -12.59 23.40
C GLY A 78 -10.46 -13.68 22.93
N LYS A 79 -10.74 -13.79 21.63
CA LYS A 79 -11.49 -14.93 21.06
C LYS A 79 -10.64 -16.21 21.10
N ARG A 80 -11.26 -17.35 21.41
CA ARG A 80 -10.59 -18.65 21.46
C ARG A 80 -11.42 -19.76 20.82
N ALA A 81 -10.74 -20.73 20.22
CA ALA A 81 -11.34 -21.93 19.66
C ALA A 81 -10.51 -23.16 20.03
N SER A 82 -11.14 -24.13 20.68
CA SER A 82 -10.55 -25.43 21.00
C SER A 82 -10.83 -26.40 19.88
N MET A 83 -9.81 -27.11 19.40
CA MET A 83 -9.94 -28.01 18.26
C MET A 83 -9.27 -29.35 18.55
N GLN A 84 -9.97 -30.44 18.21
CA GLN A 84 -9.39 -31.78 18.21
C GLN A 84 -8.87 -32.13 16.81
N LEU A 85 -7.64 -32.61 16.76
CA LEU A 85 -6.90 -32.95 15.55
C LEU A 85 -6.29 -34.33 15.72
N GLU A 86 -6.16 -35.06 14.62
CA GLU A 86 -5.37 -36.30 14.60
C GLU A 86 -3.88 -35.93 14.49
N ALA A 87 -2.98 -36.68 15.14
CA ALA A 87 -1.55 -36.37 15.18
C ALA A 87 -0.88 -36.29 13.79
N ASN A 88 -1.45 -36.96 12.78
CA ASN A 88 -1.01 -36.96 11.39
C ASN A 88 -1.73 -35.91 10.50
N SER A 89 -2.64 -35.12 11.08
CA SER A 89 -3.32 -34.07 10.33
C SER A 89 -2.34 -32.99 9.87
N SER A 90 -2.64 -32.35 8.73
CA SER A 90 -1.79 -31.29 8.21
C SER A 90 -1.96 -30.00 9.00
N VAL A 91 -0.90 -29.21 9.11
CA VAL A 91 -0.99 -27.85 9.69
C VAL A 91 -1.94 -26.98 8.88
N GLU A 92 -2.08 -27.23 7.58
CA GLU A 92 -3.04 -26.53 6.71
C GLU A 92 -4.51 -26.84 7.07
N SER A 93 -4.81 -28.09 7.45
CA SER A 93 -6.13 -28.46 7.97
C SER A 93 -6.41 -27.79 9.31
N LEU A 94 -5.40 -27.70 10.18
CA LEU A 94 -5.46 -26.94 11.43
C LEU A 94 -5.74 -25.46 11.17
N LYS A 95 -5.03 -24.81 10.24
CA LYS A 95 -5.29 -23.43 9.82
C LYS A 95 -6.70 -23.25 9.30
N HIS A 96 -7.18 -24.14 8.41
CA HIS A 96 -8.52 -24.03 7.84
C HIS A 96 -9.62 -24.12 8.92
N ARG A 97 -9.47 -25.05 9.87
CA ARG A 97 -10.38 -25.17 11.01
C ARG A 97 -10.33 -23.95 11.93
N ALA A 98 -9.14 -23.44 12.22
CA ALA A 98 -8.97 -22.23 13.03
C ALA A 98 -9.61 -21.00 12.36
N ARG A 99 -9.40 -20.84 11.05
CA ARG A 99 -10.02 -19.77 10.23
C ARG A 99 -11.53 -19.84 10.27
N THR A 100 -12.09 -21.03 10.11
CA THR A 100 -13.54 -21.26 10.15
C THR A 100 -14.11 -20.99 11.55
N ALA A 101 -13.42 -21.44 12.60
CA ALA A 101 -13.89 -21.32 13.97
C ALA A 101 -13.78 -19.89 14.53
N LEU A 102 -12.74 -19.15 14.14
CA LEU A 102 -12.49 -17.79 14.63
C LEU A 102 -12.97 -16.70 13.67
N ALA A 103 -13.45 -17.08 12.47
CA ALA A 103 -13.83 -16.17 11.38
C ALA A 103 -12.73 -15.13 11.09
N SER A 104 -11.46 -15.56 11.10
CA SER A 104 -10.31 -14.69 10.93
C SER A 104 -9.17 -15.43 10.23
N THR A 105 -8.45 -14.76 9.34
CA THR A 105 -7.28 -15.26 8.63
C THR A 105 -6.01 -14.69 9.25
N GLY A 106 -4.96 -15.50 9.35
CA GLY A 106 -3.74 -15.14 10.05
C GLY A 106 -2.72 -16.26 10.06
N ARG A 107 -1.56 -15.99 10.67
CA ARG A 107 -0.48 -16.96 10.89
C ARG A 107 -0.66 -17.62 12.26
N LEU A 108 -0.49 -18.94 12.33
CA LEU A 108 -0.53 -19.65 13.60
C LEU A 108 0.86 -19.69 14.22
N LEU A 109 0.96 -19.18 15.44
CA LEU A 109 2.18 -19.18 16.24
C LEU A 109 2.03 -20.16 17.39
N ASN A 110 3.10 -20.88 17.73
CA ASN A 110 3.15 -21.64 18.97
C ASN A 110 3.46 -20.73 20.17
N SER A 111 3.51 -21.32 21.37
CA SER A 111 3.79 -20.58 22.62
C SER A 111 5.19 -19.96 22.68
N SER A 112 6.12 -20.35 21.82
CA SER A 112 7.44 -19.72 21.68
C SER A 112 7.50 -18.66 20.58
N GLY A 113 6.37 -18.31 19.96
CA GLY A 113 6.29 -17.31 18.90
C GLY A 113 6.81 -17.79 17.54
N GLN A 114 7.01 -19.10 17.36
CA GLN A 114 7.40 -19.65 16.06
C GLN A 114 6.16 -19.87 15.21
N VAL A 115 6.24 -19.44 13.95
CA VAL A 115 5.19 -19.63 12.96
C VAL A 115 5.16 -21.09 12.51
N LEU A 116 3.97 -21.68 12.46
CA LEU A 116 3.76 -23.09 12.13
C LEU A 116 3.80 -23.41 10.62
N ASP A 117 4.06 -22.40 9.77
CA ASP A 117 3.93 -22.46 8.31
C ASP A 117 4.96 -23.39 7.64
N GLY A 118 6.06 -23.72 8.34
CA GLY A 118 7.13 -24.61 7.86
C GLY A 118 6.93 -26.11 8.16
N ALA A 119 5.88 -26.51 8.88
CA ALA A 119 5.63 -27.91 9.22
C ALA A 119 4.48 -28.50 8.38
N GLN A 120 4.67 -29.68 7.78
CA GLN A 120 3.62 -30.31 6.98
C GLN A 120 2.57 -30.98 7.88
N THR A 121 3.01 -31.55 9.00
CA THR A 121 2.14 -32.24 9.95
C THR A 121 2.19 -31.65 11.35
N VAL A 122 1.14 -31.88 12.13
CA VAL A 122 1.11 -31.42 13.53
C VAL A 122 2.23 -32.07 14.38
N THR A 123 2.66 -33.27 14.02
CA THR A 123 3.78 -33.96 14.68
C THR A 123 5.13 -33.27 14.38
N GLU A 124 5.37 -32.84 13.14
CA GLU A 124 6.57 -32.06 12.76
C GLU A 124 6.59 -30.68 13.42
N ALA A 125 5.42 -30.06 13.57
CA ALA A 125 5.21 -28.83 14.31
C ALA A 125 5.44 -28.99 15.83
N LYS A 126 5.68 -30.22 16.31
CA LYS A 126 5.90 -30.59 17.71
C LYS A 126 4.75 -30.19 18.65
N LEU A 127 3.53 -30.03 18.14
CA LEU A 127 2.39 -29.66 18.97
C LEU A 127 1.94 -30.83 19.84
N ARG A 128 1.58 -30.52 21.08
CA ARG A 128 1.10 -31.46 22.09
C ARG A 128 -0.33 -31.12 22.47
N SER A 129 -1.03 -32.10 23.04
CA SER A 129 -2.37 -31.86 23.57
C SER A 129 -2.29 -30.87 24.75
N GLY A 130 -3.06 -29.80 24.69
CA GLY A 130 -3.06 -28.69 25.64
C GLY A 130 -2.19 -27.51 25.22
N ASP A 131 -1.53 -27.58 24.05
CA ASP A 131 -0.79 -26.43 23.53
C ASP A 131 -1.75 -25.28 23.15
N VAL A 132 -1.30 -24.06 23.45
CA VAL A 132 -1.99 -22.83 23.09
C VAL A 132 -1.26 -22.21 21.91
N LEU A 133 -1.99 -22.03 20.82
CA LEU A 133 -1.54 -21.33 19.62
C LEU A 133 -2.12 -19.93 19.59
N THR A 134 -1.34 -18.98 19.09
CA THR A 134 -1.82 -17.63 18.82
C THR A 134 -2.07 -17.48 17.33
N LEU A 135 -3.29 -17.15 16.93
CA LEU A 135 -3.60 -16.71 15.58
C LEU A 135 -3.26 -15.22 15.49
N HIS A 136 -2.17 -14.90 14.81
CA HIS A 136 -1.77 -13.53 14.56
C HIS A 136 -2.38 -13.06 13.24
N VAL A 137 -3.28 -12.10 13.33
CA VAL A 137 -3.95 -11.47 12.18
C VAL A 137 -3.09 -10.26 11.79
N ASN A 138 -2.30 -10.42 10.73
CA ASN A 138 -1.61 -9.26 10.14
C ASN A 138 -2.62 -8.38 9.40
N GLN A 139 -2.46 -7.06 9.50
CA GLN A 139 -3.19 -6.12 8.66
C GLN A 139 -2.80 -6.34 7.19
N ILE A 140 -3.79 -6.22 6.30
CA ILE A 140 -3.55 -6.28 4.84
C ILE A 140 -2.77 -5.03 4.47
N GLN A 141 -1.59 -5.19 3.86
CA GLN A 141 -0.83 -4.08 3.30
C GLN A 141 -1.06 -4.02 1.80
N LEU A 142 -1.38 -2.83 1.28
CA LEU A 142 -1.62 -2.58 -0.15
C LEU A 142 -0.55 -1.63 -0.70
N LYS A 143 -0.05 -1.92 -1.90
CA LYS A 143 0.91 -1.10 -2.64
C LYS A 143 0.51 -1.02 -4.11
N ALA A 144 0.76 0.11 -4.75
CA ALA A 144 0.49 0.35 -6.17
C ALA A 144 1.74 0.87 -6.88
N THR A 145 1.89 0.55 -8.18
CA THR A 145 2.92 1.16 -9.02
C THR A 145 2.47 2.53 -9.53
N LYS A 146 3.40 3.49 -9.57
CA LYS A 146 3.16 4.86 -10.04
C LYS A 146 4.02 5.21 -11.25
N ASP A 147 3.39 5.41 -12.39
CA ASP A 147 4.04 5.92 -13.60
C ASP A 147 3.44 7.30 -13.91
N SER A 148 4.29 8.33 -13.87
CA SER A 148 3.96 9.73 -14.16
C SER A 148 3.30 9.95 -15.54
N GLY A 149 3.28 8.93 -16.42
CA GLY A 149 2.74 9.03 -17.76
C GLY A 149 1.29 8.58 -18.01
N MET A 150 0.68 7.68 -17.24
CA MET A 150 -0.64 7.09 -17.57
C MET A 150 -1.40 6.48 -16.39
N SER A 151 -2.74 6.50 -16.45
CA SER A 151 -3.74 5.89 -15.53
C SER A 151 -3.71 4.34 -15.54
N SER A 152 -2.52 3.76 -15.43
CA SER A 152 -2.25 2.33 -15.56
C SER A 152 -1.41 1.89 -14.38
N SER A 153 -2.08 1.34 -13.36
CA SER A 153 -1.43 0.84 -12.16
C SER A 153 -1.51 -0.68 -12.07
N ALA A 154 -0.50 -1.28 -11.47
CA ALA A 154 -0.59 -2.59 -10.85
C ALA A 154 -0.68 -2.42 -9.35
N PHE A 155 -1.29 -3.39 -8.69
CA PHE A 155 -1.47 -3.43 -7.25
C PHE A 155 -0.89 -4.73 -6.69
N ALA A 156 -0.37 -4.65 -5.48
CA ALA A 156 0.11 -5.76 -4.69
C ALA A 156 -0.46 -5.69 -3.28
N ALA A 157 -0.97 -6.82 -2.78
CA ALA A 157 -1.45 -6.94 -1.40
C ALA A 157 -0.70 -8.04 -0.65
N ILE A 158 -0.32 -7.76 0.59
CA ILE A 158 0.11 -8.78 1.56
C ILE A 158 -1.14 -9.26 2.30
N LEU A 159 -1.44 -10.54 2.20
CA LEU A 159 -2.56 -11.18 2.87
C LEU A 159 -2.20 -11.50 4.33
N CYS A 160 -3.22 -11.71 5.18
CA CYS A 160 -3.02 -11.99 6.60
C CYS A 160 -2.18 -13.26 6.89
N ASP A 161 -2.07 -14.16 5.92
CA ASP A 161 -1.24 -15.37 6.04
C ASP A 161 0.20 -15.19 5.56
N GLY A 162 0.58 -13.96 5.19
CA GLY A 162 1.92 -13.63 4.70
C GLY A 162 2.15 -13.93 3.22
N SER A 163 1.16 -14.45 2.49
CA SER A 163 1.26 -14.53 1.03
C SER A 163 1.01 -13.16 0.38
N ALA A 164 1.55 -12.94 -0.81
CA ALA A 164 1.23 -11.76 -1.61
C ALA A 164 0.43 -12.12 -2.86
N VAL A 165 -0.49 -11.23 -3.24
CA VAL A 165 -1.27 -11.32 -4.48
C VAL A 165 -1.14 -10.01 -5.25
N THR A 166 -1.10 -10.08 -6.58
CA THR A 166 -1.06 -8.91 -7.44
C THR A 166 -2.17 -8.93 -8.48
N TRP A 167 -2.57 -7.75 -8.93
CA TRP A 167 -3.55 -7.56 -10.01
C TRP A 167 -3.28 -6.24 -10.74
N GLY A 168 -3.91 -6.07 -11.91
CA GLY A 168 -3.72 -4.89 -12.77
C GLY A 168 -2.98 -5.24 -14.06
N ARG A 169 -2.32 -4.26 -14.69
CA ARG A 169 -1.61 -4.51 -15.95
C ARG A 169 -0.38 -5.38 -15.73
N ALA A 170 -0.26 -6.45 -16.52
CA ALA A 170 0.88 -7.37 -16.45
C ALA A 170 2.22 -6.64 -16.67
N ASP A 171 2.28 -5.69 -17.61
CA ASP A 171 3.49 -4.89 -17.93
C ASP A 171 3.97 -3.99 -16.78
N TYR A 172 3.15 -3.84 -15.73
CA TYR A 172 3.42 -3.04 -14.53
C TYR A 172 3.65 -3.93 -13.29
N GLY A 173 3.75 -5.25 -13.46
CA GLY A 173 3.88 -6.20 -12.35
C GLY A 173 2.55 -6.68 -11.77
N GLY A 174 1.43 -6.44 -12.47
CA GLY A 174 0.11 -6.96 -12.11
C GLY A 174 -0.04 -8.48 -12.27
N ASP A 175 0.96 -9.14 -12.86
CA ASP A 175 1.08 -10.60 -12.90
C ASP A 175 2.35 -11.02 -12.14
N CYS A 176 2.17 -11.74 -11.02
CA CYS A 176 3.26 -12.32 -10.23
C CYS A 176 3.34 -13.86 -10.33
N ASN A 177 2.65 -14.50 -11.28
CA ASN A 177 2.60 -15.97 -11.39
C ASN A 177 3.98 -16.63 -11.44
N ALA A 178 4.96 -15.96 -12.06
CA ALA A 178 6.35 -16.46 -12.15
C ALA A 178 7.07 -16.53 -10.79
N VAL A 179 6.67 -15.69 -9.84
CA VAL A 179 7.29 -15.58 -8.51
C VAL A 179 6.33 -15.93 -7.36
N GLN A 180 5.08 -16.31 -7.66
CA GLN A 180 4.03 -16.58 -6.68
C GLN A 180 4.45 -17.62 -5.63
N ASP A 181 5.20 -18.65 -6.03
CA ASP A 181 5.70 -19.67 -5.11
C ASP A 181 6.76 -19.16 -4.13
N GLN A 182 7.44 -18.06 -4.48
CA GLN A 182 8.45 -17.39 -3.66
C GLN A 182 7.85 -16.32 -2.75
N LEU A 183 6.65 -15.80 -3.06
CA LEU A 183 5.92 -14.80 -2.28
C LEU A 183 5.19 -15.41 -1.08
N ARG A 184 5.95 -16.11 -0.23
CA ARG A 184 5.50 -16.69 1.04
C ARG A 184 6.20 -15.97 2.18
N ASP A 185 5.48 -15.68 3.24
CA ASP A 185 6.01 -14.97 4.41
C ASP A 185 6.57 -13.57 4.06
N VAL A 186 5.86 -12.86 3.19
CA VAL A 186 6.16 -11.47 2.82
C VAL A 186 5.92 -10.56 4.01
N GLN A 187 6.93 -9.77 4.35
CA GLN A 187 6.91 -8.79 5.43
C GLN A 187 6.55 -7.38 4.92
N GLN A 188 7.11 -7.00 3.77
CA GLN A 188 6.94 -5.67 3.20
C GLN A 188 6.99 -5.76 1.68
N ILE A 189 6.18 -4.96 1.00
CA ILE A 189 6.25 -4.74 -0.44
C ILE A 189 6.55 -3.26 -0.69
N GLN A 190 7.41 -3.00 -1.67
CA GLN A 190 7.66 -1.68 -2.23
C GLN A 190 7.45 -1.72 -3.73
N ALA A 191 7.03 -0.60 -4.30
CA ALA A 191 6.70 -0.47 -5.71
C ALA A 191 7.55 0.64 -6.33
N SER A 192 8.12 0.38 -7.50
CA SER A 192 8.59 1.41 -8.43
C SER A 192 7.47 1.72 -9.42
N GLY A 193 7.76 2.46 -10.49
CA GLY A 193 6.73 2.85 -11.44
C GLY A 193 6.13 1.72 -12.25
N ARG A 194 6.85 0.61 -12.42
CA ARG A 194 6.36 -0.58 -13.17
C ARG A 194 6.86 -1.92 -12.62
N ALA A 195 7.38 -1.94 -11.40
CA ALA A 195 7.89 -3.14 -10.76
C ALA A 195 7.65 -3.12 -9.26
N PHE A 196 7.83 -4.28 -8.64
CA PHE A 196 7.70 -4.47 -7.20
C PHE A 196 8.89 -5.23 -6.64
N ALA A 197 9.16 -4.99 -5.36
CA ALA A 197 10.11 -5.73 -4.54
C ALA A 197 9.47 -6.09 -3.20
N ALA A 198 9.50 -7.38 -2.87
CA ALA A 198 9.03 -7.92 -1.59
C ALA A 198 10.21 -8.32 -0.71
N ILE A 199 10.19 -7.91 0.55
CA ILE A 199 11.08 -8.41 1.61
C ILE A 199 10.36 -9.56 2.31
N LEU A 200 11.01 -10.72 2.35
CA LEU A 200 10.51 -11.89 3.08
C LEU A 200 10.99 -11.86 4.54
N VAL A 201 10.32 -12.62 5.42
CA VAL A 201 10.68 -12.72 6.86
C VAL A 201 12.10 -13.22 7.10
N ASP A 202 12.70 -13.94 6.16
CA ASP A 202 14.10 -14.38 6.24
C ASP A 202 15.11 -13.33 5.76
N GLY A 203 14.64 -12.13 5.41
CA GLY A 203 15.46 -11.02 4.92
C GLY A 203 15.87 -11.14 3.45
N SER A 204 15.37 -12.14 2.71
CA SER A 204 15.56 -12.24 1.27
C SER A 204 14.59 -11.34 0.50
N VAL A 205 14.92 -11.05 -0.76
CA VAL A 205 14.13 -10.17 -1.63
C VAL A 205 13.67 -10.91 -2.88
N VAL A 206 12.40 -10.73 -3.22
CA VAL A 206 11.79 -11.21 -4.45
C VAL A 206 11.30 -10.01 -5.26
N THR A 207 11.71 -9.92 -6.52
CA THR A 207 11.31 -8.84 -7.43
C THR A 207 10.50 -9.37 -8.61
N TRP A 208 9.60 -8.54 -9.14
CA TRP A 208 8.85 -8.83 -10.35
C TRP A 208 8.36 -7.54 -11.03
N GLY A 209 7.92 -7.68 -12.28
CA GLY A 209 7.49 -6.56 -13.13
C GLY A 209 8.51 -6.24 -14.21
N ARG A 210 8.54 -4.99 -14.68
CA ARG A 210 9.40 -4.59 -15.81
C ARG A 210 10.87 -4.51 -15.38
N ALA A 211 11.76 -5.19 -16.10
CA ALA A 211 13.18 -5.32 -15.72
C ALA A 211 13.92 -3.97 -15.68
N ASP A 212 13.65 -3.07 -16.63
CA ASP A 212 14.19 -1.70 -16.70
C ASP A 212 13.63 -0.76 -15.61
N TYR A 213 12.67 -1.23 -14.80
CA TYR A 213 12.14 -0.51 -13.64
C TYR A 213 12.53 -1.20 -12.33
N GLY A 214 13.50 -2.15 -12.38
CA GLY A 214 13.96 -2.90 -11.22
C GLY A 214 13.19 -4.19 -10.92
N GLY A 215 12.38 -4.68 -11.87
CA GLY A 215 11.65 -5.95 -11.75
C GLY A 215 12.52 -7.22 -11.87
N ASP A 216 13.82 -7.07 -12.14
CA ASP A 216 14.81 -8.15 -12.14
C ASP A 216 16.00 -7.78 -11.24
N SER A 217 16.10 -8.44 -10.09
CA SER A 217 17.21 -8.30 -9.14
C SER A 217 18.27 -9.41 -9.25
N SER A 218 18.21 -10.26 -10.28
CA SER A 218 19.06 -11.47 -10.39
C SER A 218 20.56 -11.17 -10.31
N VAL A 219 20.99 -10.02 -10.85
CA VAL A 219 22.39 -9.56 -10.84
C VAL A 219 22.91 -9.29 -9.43
N VAL A 220 22.05 -8.83 -8.52
CA VAL A 220 22.41 -8.45 -7.15
C VAL A 220 21.85 -9.42 -6.10
N GLN A 221 21.18 -10.48 -6.52
CA GLN A 221 20.46 -11.40 -5.63
C GLN A 221 21.33 -11.99 -4.53
N GLU A 222 22.61 -12.28 -4.81
CA GLU A 222 23.53 -12.81 -3.80
C GLU A 222 23.88 -11.81 -2.69
N GLN A 223 23.75 -10.50 -2.98
CA GLN A 223 24.03 -9.39 -2.06
C GLN A 223 22.78 -9.01 -1.23
N LEU A 224 21.58 -9.32 -1.71
CA LEU A 224 20.31 -9.04 -1.03
C LEU A 224 20.02 -10.07 0.08
N ARG A 225 20.82 -10.02 1.15
CA ARG A 225 20.67 -10.84 2.35
C ARG A 225 20.51 -9.96 3.57
N ASP A 226 19.67 -10.38 4.52
CA ASP A 226 19.33 -9.60 5.73
C ASP A 226 18.81 -8.19 5.40
N VAL A 227 18.03 -8.04 4.34
CA VAL A 227 17.44 -6.75 3.93
C VAL A 227 16.44 -6.27 4.98
N GLN A 228 16.62 -5.05 5.46
CA GLN A 228 15.76 -4.44 6.49
C GLN A 228 14.71 -3.50 5.88
N GLN A 229 15.10 -2.73 4.88
CA GLN A 229 14.24 -1.75 4.24
C GLN A 229 14.58 -1.64 2.77
N ILE A 230 13.55 -1.47 1.94
CA ILE A 230 13.69 -1.11 0.53
C ILE A 230 13.06 0.27 0.36
N GLN A 231 13.71 1.12 -0.43
CA GLN A 231 13.16 2.34 -1.00
C GLN A 231 13.17 2.22 -2.51
N ALA A 232 12.20 2.86 -3.17
CA ALA A 232 12.03 2.81 -4.61
C ALA A 232 11.86 4.24 -5.14
N ASN A 233 12.40 4.48 -6.33
CA ASN A 233 11.99 5.60 -7.16
C ASN A 233 11.20 5.07 -8.37
N GLU A 234 10.97 5.89 -9.41
CA GLU A 234 10.19 5.43 -10.57
C GLU A 234 10.88 4.26 -11.31
N TYR A 235 12.21 4.16 -11.33
CA TYR A 235 12.97 3.27 -12.22
C TYR A 235 13.91 2.27 -11.51
N ALA A 236 14.13 2.42 -10.21
CA ALA A 236 15.15 1.72 -9.46
C ALA A 236 14.76 1.51 -7.99
N PHE A 237 15.50 0.62 -7.33
CA PHE A 237 15.36 0.29 -5.91
C PHE A 237 16.70 0.41 -5.19
N ALA A 238 16.63 0.73 -3.90
CA ALA A 238 17.75 0.73 -2.97
C ALA A 238 17.35 -0.03 -1.69
N ALA A 239 18.08 -1.10 -1.37
CA ALA A 239 17.91 -1.91 -0.17
C ALA A 239 18.96 -1.53 0.88
N ILE A 240 18.51 -1.28 2.12
CA ILE A 240 19.36 -1.15 3.30
C ILE A 240 19.48 -2.55 3.94
N LEU A 241 20.70 -3.05 4.04
CA LEU A 241 21.03 -4.34 4.65
C LEU A 241 21.18 -4.21 6.18
N GLY A 242 21.12 -5.34 6.88
CA GLY A 242 21.25 -5.40 8.34
C GLY A 242 22.58 -4.88 8.91
N ASP A 243 23.63 -4.80 8.08
CA ASP A 243 24.92 -4.19 8.43
C ASP A 243 24.98 -2.67 8.15
N GLY A 244 23.90 -2.10 7.62
CA GLY A 244 23.78 -0.69 7.23
C GLY A 244 24.42 -0.35 5.88
N SER A 245 24.84 -1.34 5.09
CA SER A 245 25.25 -1.12 3.69
C SER A 245 24.03 -1.05 2.76
N VAL A 246 24.23 -0.51 1.55
CA VAL A 246 23.16 -0.35 0.55
C VAL A 246 23.48 -1.16 -0.71
N VAL A 247 22.46 -1.82 -1.25
CA VAL A 247 22.49 -2.50 -2.55
C VAL A 247 21.41 -1.90 -3.44
N THR A 248 21.77 -1.52 -4.67
CA THR A 248 20.82 -0.94 -5.63
C THR A 248 20.66 -1.82 -6.87
N TRP A 249 19.52 -1.70 -7.53
CA TRP A 249 19.25 -2.33 -8.83
C TRP A 249 18.15 -1.57 -9.58
N GLY A 250 18.01 -1.85 -10.88
CA GLY A 250 17.10 -1.15 -11.79
C GLY A 250 17.85 -0.37 -12.85
N ASP A 251 17.25 0.72 -13.35
CA ASP A 251 17.90 1.58 -14.35
C ASP A 251 19.13 2.28 -13.77
N ALA A 252 20.30 2.08 -14.40
CA ALA A 252 21.56 2.60 -13.93
C ALA A 252 21.61 4.14 -13.92
N ASP A 253 20.99 4.80 -14.91
CA ASP A 253 21.00 6.27 -15.04
C ASP A 253 20.09 6.94 -13.99
N TYR A 254 19.18 6.18 -13.38
CA TYR A 254 18.23 6.63 -12.37
C TYR A 254 18.46 6.01 -10.99
N GLY A 255 19.69 5.58 -10.70
CA GLY A 255 20.11 5.18 -9.35
C GLY A 255 20.13 3.68 -9.08
N GLY A 256 19.95 2.85 -10.12
CA GLY A 256 20.14 1.41 -10.06
C GLY A 256 21.62 1.01 -9.91
N ASP A 257 22.57 1.88 -10.25
CA ASP A 257 24.00 1.70 -10.03
C ASP A 257 24.55 2.70 -9.00
N SER A 258 24.85 2.22 -7.79
CA SER A 258 25.50 2.99 -6.71
C SER A 258 27.02 2.80 -6.63
N SER A 259 27.66 2.13 -7.60
CA SER A 259 29.07 1.74 -7.52
C SER A 259 30.03 2.91 -7.28
N ALA A 260 29.72 4.09 -7.82
CA ALA A 260 30.51 5.31 -7.64
C ALA A 260 30.55 5.81 -6.18
N VAL A 261 29.49 5.56 -5.42
CA VAL A 261 29.32 6.01 -4.02
C VAL A 261 29.32 4.87 -3.01
N GLN A 262 29.50 3.62 -3.46
CA GLN A 262 29.37 2.40 -2.64
C GLN A 262 30.24 2.41 -1.38
N VAL A 263 31.42 3.03 -1.42
CA VAL A 263 32.32 3.13 -0.27
C VAL A 263 31.75 4.03 0.82
N GLN A 264 30.95 5.03 0.44
CA GLN A 264 30.29 5.98 1.33
C GLN A 264 28.97 5.43 1.88
N LEU A 265 28.28 4.53 1.16
CA LEU A 265 27.03 3.90 1.59
C LEU A 265 27.26 2.80 2.65
N ARG A 266 27.81 3.20 3.79
CA ARG A 266 28.02 2.37 4.99
C ARG A 266 27.36 3.06 6.17
N HIS A 267 26.70 2.29 7.04
CA HIS A 267 25.95 2.83 8.18
C HIS A 267 24.86 3.81 7.74
N VAL A 268 24.13 3.46 6.66
CA VAL A 268 22.97 4.20 6.21
C VAL A 268 21.81 3.97 7.18
N GLN A 269 21.20 5.06 7.64
CA GLN A 269 20.07 5.04 8.54
C GLN A 269 18.74 5.12 7.80
N GLN A 270 18.66 5.97 6.78
CA GLN A 270 17.45 6.22 6.00
C GLN A 270 17.82 6.57 4.57
N ILE A 271 16.97 6.15 3.62
CA ILE A 271 17.05 6.57 2.23
C ILE A 271 15.75 7.31 1.91
N GLN A 272 15.87 8.40 1.17
CA GLN A 272 14.76 9.12 0.53
C GLN A 272 14.96 9.10 -0.98
N ALA A 273 13.85 9.04 -1.71
CA ALA A 273 13.83 8.93 -3.16
C ALA A 273 13.08 10.12 -3.75
N SER A 274 13.65 10.72 -4.80
CA SER A 274 12.89 11.49 -5.78
C SER A 274 12.44 10.55 -6.91
N ALA A 275 11.84 11.04 -8.00
CA ALA A 275 11.45 10.18 -9.11
C ALA A 275 12.64 9.46 -9.78
N ARG A 276 13.84 10.08 -9.75
CA ARG A 276 15.03 9.63 -10.53
C ARG A 276 16.34 9.60 -9.76
N ALA A 277 16.32 9.89 -8.45
CA ALA A 277 17.51 9.92 -7.62
C ALA A 277 17.22 9.44 -6.19
N PHE A 278 18.29 9.17 -5.45
CA PHE A 278 18.24 8.80 -4.04
C PHE A 278 19.16 9.69 -3.20
N ALA A 279 18.77 9.90 -1.96
CA ALA A 279 19.55 10.55 -0.92
C ALA A 279 19.55 9.68 0.35
N ALA A 280 20.73 9.22 0.77
CA ALA A 280 20.92 8.47 2.01
C ALA A 280 21.39 9.40 3.13
N ILE A 281 20.77 9.27 4.31
CA ILE A 281 21.25 9.85 5.57
C ILE A 281 22.04 8.77 6.30
N LEU A 282 23.28 9.06 6.64
CA LEU A 282 24.16 8.18 7.40
C LEU A 282 23.96 8.40 8.90
N VAL A 283 24.39 7.42 9.71
CA VAL A 283 24.31 7.50 11.19
C VAL A 283 25.06 8.71 11.77
N ASP A 284 26.06 9.24 11.07
CA ASP A 284 26.78 10.45 11.47
C ASP A 284 26.10 11.76 11.03
N GLY A 285 24.92 11.69 10.42
CA GLY A 285 24.17 12.83 9.92
C GLY A 285 24.69 13.41 8.59
N SER A 286 25.66 12.77 7.94
CA SER A 286 26.08 13.12 6.59
C SER A 286 25.11 12.56 5.53
N VAL A 287 25.15 13.15 4.33
CA VAL A 287 24.29 12.77 3.21
C VAL A 287 25.12 12.31 2.02
N VAL A 288 24.66 11.24 1.37
CA VAL A 288 25.21 10.72 0.12
C VAL A 288 24.07 10.61 -0.89
N THR A 289 24.26 11.16 -2.09
CA THR A 289 23.27 11.11 -3.17
C THR A 289 23.80 10.33 -4.37
N TRP A 290 22.89 9.71 -5.13
CA TRP A 290 23.19 9.07 -6.41
C TRP A 290 21.96 8.99 -7.31
N GLY A 291 22.16 8.59 -8.57
CA GLY A 291 21.14 8.62 -9.63
C GLY A 291 21.32 9.80 -10.56
N ASN A 292 20.23 10.29 -11.16
CA ASN A 292 20.33 11.37 -12.12
C ASN A 292 20.84 12.66 -11.46
N SER A 293 21.95 13.22 -11.96
CA SER A 293 22.60 14.37 -11.36
C SER A 293 21.76 15.66 -11.41
N GLY A 294 20.95 15.85 -12.44
CA GLY A 294 20.06 17.00 -12.58
C GLY A 294 18.86 16.95 -11.62
N ASP A 295 18.43 15.74 -11.27
CA ASP A 295 17.23 15.48 -10.49
C ASP A 295 17.53 15.18 -9.01
N GLY A 296 18.68 15.66 -8.52
CA GLY A 296 19.09 15.59 -7.11
C GLY A 296 20.08 14.47 -6.77
N GLY A 297 20.54 13.70 -7.75
CA GLY A 297 21.57 12.65 -7.57
C GLY A 297 22.97 13.18 -7.29
N ASP A 298 23.23 14.48 -7.51
CA ASP A 298 24.49 15.16 -7.18
C ASP A 298 24.24 16.32 -6.19
N CYS A 299 24.68 16.15 -4.94
CA CYS A 299 24.65 17.20 -3.92
C CYS A 299 26.03 17.84 -3.65
N SER A 300 27.04 17.61 -4.51
CA SER A 300 28.42 18.08 -4.29
C SER A 300 28.54 19.58 -4.07
N VAL A 301 27.66 20.38 -4.71
CA VAL A 301 27.59 21.85 -4.55
C VAL A 301 27.20 22.27 -3.13
N VAL A 302 26.38 21.47 -2.45
CA VAL A 302 25.85 21.77 -1.11
C VAL A 302 26.39 20.83 -0.03
N GLN A 303 27.27 19.89 -0.38
CA GLN A 303 27.80 18.86 0.53
C GLN A 303 28.35 19.43 1.84
N ASP A 304 29.07 20.57 1.77
CA ASP A 304 29.66 21.20 2.94
C ASP A 304 28.62 21.72 3.95
N GLN A 305 27.39 21.96 3.50
CA GLN A 305 26.25 22.42 4.29
C GLN A 305 25.43 21.27 4.88
N LEU A 306 25.50 20.07 4.29
CA LEU A 306 24.74 18.88 4.70
C LEU A 306 25.42 18.17 5.89
N ARG A 307 25.36 18.81 7.06
CA ARG A 307 25.90 18.28 8.33
C ARG A 307 24.79 18.15 9.36
N ASP A 308 24.84 17.09 10.16
CA ASP A 308 23.83 16.79 11.18
C ASP A 308 22.40 16.75 10.62
N VAL A 309 22.23 16.23 9.40
CA VAL A 309 20.93 16.13 8.72
C VAL A 309 20.00 15.20 9.50
N GLN A 310 18.79 15.67 9.81
CA GLN A 310 17.81 14.92 10.58
C GLN A 310 16.74 14.29 9.70
N GLN A 311 16.31 15.00 8.66
CA GLN A 311 15.29 14.55 7.73
C GLN A 311 15.55 15.11 6.33
N ILE A 312 15.15 14.34 5.32
CA ILE A 312 15.11 14.76 3.92
C ILE A 312 13.68 14.57 3.43
N GLN A 313 13.19 15.55 2.68
CA GLN A 313 11.96 15.47 1.90
C GLN A 313 12.29 15.64 0.42
N ALA A 314 11.50 15.04 -0.46
CA ALA A 314 11.72 15.08 -1.90
C ALA A 314 10.45 15.55 -2.63
N THR A 315 10.64 16.41 -3.63
CA THR A 315 9.68 16.59 -4.73
C THR A 315 10.00 15.59 -5.85
N GLU A 316 9.38 15.72 -7.04
CA GLU A 316 9.67 14.81 -8.15
C GLU A 316 11.16 14.82 -8.53
N TYR A 317 11.83 15.99 -8.53
CA TYR A 317 13.24 16.12 -8.96
C TYR A 317 14.11 17.02 -8.07
N ALA A 318 13.69 17.32 -6.84
CA ALA A 318 14.49 18.06 -5.88
C ALA A 318 14.38 17.49 -4.45
N PHE A 319 15.32 17.88 -3.61
CA PHE A 319 15.38 17.50 -2.20
C PHE A 319 15.51 18.73 -1.29
N ALA A 320 14.97 18.59 -0.07
CA ALA A 320 15.12 19.54 1.02
C ALA A 320 15.54 18.79 2.30
N ALA A 321 16.73 19.07 2.80
CA ALA A 321 17.24 18.54 4.07
C ALA A 321 16.99 19.53 5.22
N THR A 322 16.45 19.03 6.33
CA THR A 322 16.39 19.77 7.60
C THR A 322 17.57 19.35 8.47
N LEU A 323 18.39 20.33 8.87
CA LEU A 323 19.56 20.11 9.71
C LEU A 323 19.21 20.11 11.20
N GLY A 324 20.12 19.61 12.05
CA GLY A 324 19.94 19.57 13.50
C GLY A 324 19.77 20.93 14.18
N ASP A 325 20.18 22.02 13.53
CA ASP A 325 19.95 23.40 13.99
C ASP A 325 18.62 24.01 13.49
N GLY A 326 17.83 23.23 12.75
CA GLY A 326 16.56 23.66 12.16
C GLY A 326 16.71 24.54 10.91
N SER A 327 17.91 24.66 10.33
CA SER A 327 18.09 25.25 9.00
C SER A 327 17.76 24.25 7.88
N VAL A 328 17.52 24.77 6.67
CA VAL A 328 17.16 23.95 5.51
C VAL A 328 18.15 24.17 4.38
N VAL A 329 18.56 23.08 3.74
CA VAL A 329 19.41 23.04 2.55
C VAL A 329 18.68 22.29 1.44
N THR A 330 18.60 22.87 0.25
CA THR A 330 17.92 22.29 -0.91
C THR A 330 18.88 22.05 -2.08
N TRP A 331 18.60 21.04 -2.91
CA TRP A 331 19.35 20.73 -4.14
C TRP A 331 18.49 19.94 -5.14
N GLY A 332 18.95 19.80 -6.39
CA GLY A 332 18.21 19.19 -7.50
C GLY A 332 17.74 20.21 -8.54
N ASP A 333 16.69 19.89 -9.31
CA ASP A 333 16.19 20.77 -10.39
C ASP A 333 15.46 22.00 -9.81
N ALA A 334 15.91 23.19 -10.23
CA ALA A 334 15.38 24.47 -9.76
C ALA A 334 13.89 24.67 -10.07
N ARG A 335 13.40 24.10 -11.18
CA ARG A 335 11.98 24.16 -11.56
C ARG A 335 11.08 23.32 -10.66
N TRP A 336 11.69 22.44 -9.86
CA TRP A 336 10.99 21.48 -9.00
C TRP A 336 11.23 21.75 -7.51
N GLY A 337 11.60 22.99 -7.16
CA GLY A 337 11.68 23.44 -5.78
C GLY A 337 13.07 23.44 -5.15
N SER A 338 14.14 23.18 -5.92
CA SER A 338 15.50 23.22 -5.36
C SER A 338 16.01 24.64 -5.07
N ASP A 339 15.49 25.67 -5.74
CA ASP A 339 15.86 27.07 -5.47
C ASP A 339 15.04 27.65 -4.31
N SER A 340 15.64 27.65 -3.12
CA SER A 340 15.11 28.27 -1.91
C SER A 340 15.67 29.68 -1.64
N SER A 341 16.46 30.25 -2.56
CA SER A 341 17.28 31.44 -2.29
C SER A 341 16.45 32.66 -1.86
N ALA A 342 15.24 32.81 -2.40
CA ALA A 342 14.31 33.88 -2.05
C ALA A 342 13.79 33.80 -0.60
N VAL A 343 13.71 32.59 -0.04
CA VAL A 343 13.15 32.33 1.30
C VAL A 343 14.20 31.85 2.32
N GLN A 344 15.47 31.71 1.92
CA GLN A 344 16.53 31.11 2.74
C GLN A 344 16.69 31.76 4.12
N GLN A 345 16.44 33.07 4.26
CA GLN A 345 16.51 33.74 5.56
C GLN A 345 15.37 33.37 6.52
N GLN A 346 14.25 32.90 5.98
CA GLN A 346 13.06 32.46 6.72
C GLN A 346 13.14 30.99 7.11
N LEU A 347 13.93 30.17 6.38
CA LEU A 347 14.16 28.75 6.64
C LEU A 347 15.10 28.50 7.82
N LYS A 348 14.69 28.97 9.00
CA LYS A 348 15.37 28.79 10.29
C LYS A 348 14.37 28.32 11.34
N ASN A 349 14.82 27.44 12.23
CA ASN A 349 13.99 26.75 13.22
C ASN A 349 12.82 25.99 12.56
N VAL A 350 13.06 25.38 11.41
CA VAL A 350 12.11 24.51 10.73
C VAL A 350 11.98 23.21 11.51
N GLN A 351 10.74 22.77 11.73
CA GLN A 351 10.42 21.54 12.46
C GLN A 351 9.98 20.43 11.52
N GLN A 352 9.26 20.77 10.46
CA GLN A 352 8.74 19.82 9.48
C GLN A 352 8.73 20.48 8.10
N ILE A 353 9.04 19.70 7.08
CA ILE A 353 8.84 20.05 5.67
C ILE A 353 7.85 19.05 5.09
N GLN A 354 6.93 19.53 4.27
CA GLN A 354 6.09 18.70 3.42
C GLN A 354 6.34 19.10 1.96
N ALA A 355 6.39 18.11 1.07
CA ALA A 355 6.56 18.32 -0.36
C ALA A 355 5.26 18.00 -1.12
N SER A 356 4.98 18.79 -2.15
CA SER A 356 4.09 18.44 -3.27
C SER A 356 4.94 17.93 -4.44
N HIS A 357 4.38 17.85 -5.65
CA HIS A 357 5.11 17.35 -6.81
C HIS A 357 6.30 18.26 -7.20
N ALA A 358 6.19 19.58 -7.03
CA ALA A 358 7.21 20.56 -7.42
C ALA A 358 7.44 21.71 -6.42
N ALA A 359 6.83 21.64 -5.23
CA ALA A 359 6.93 22.67 -4.21
C ALA A 359 7.11 22.10 -2.80
N PHE A 360 7.53 22.96 -1.88
CA PHE A 360 7.72 22.62 -0.48
C PHE A 360 7.01 23.63 0.42
N ALA A 361 6.55 23.13 1.57
CA ALA A 361 6.02 23.93 2.67
C ALA A 361 6.72 23.53 3.98
N ALA A 362 7.34 24.49 4.66
CA ALA A 362 8.02 24.30 5.93
C ALA A 362 7.23 24.91 7.09
N ILE A 363 7.01 24.12 8.15
CA ILE A 363 6.48 24.58 9.43
C ILE A 363 7.66 25.00 10.31
N ARG A 364 7.65 26.27 10.74
CA ARG A 364 8.64 26.82 11.68
C ARG A 364 8.21 26.57 13.12
N SER A 365 9.15 26.62 14.04
CA SER A 365 8.91 26.40 15.48
C SER A 365 7.96 27.40 16.14
N ASP A 366 7.71 28.53 15.48
CA ASP A 366 6.73 29.54 15.91
C ASP A 366 5.33 29.29 15.32
N GLY A 367 5.11 28.15 14.64
CA GLY A 367 3.86 27.78 14.02
C GLY A 367 3.56 28.51 12.69
N SER A 368 4.49 29.33 12.19
CA SER A 368 4.37 29.96 10.88
C SER A 368 4.82 29.03 9.75
N VAL A 369 4.30 29.27 8.54
CA VAL A 369 4.60 28.48 7.35
C VAL A 369 5.39 29.31 6.34
N VAL A 370 6.38 28.68 5.71
CA VAL A 370 7.14 29.24 4.58
C VAL A 370 7.02 28.27 3.41
N THR A 371 6.59 28.76 2.24
CA THR A 371 6.49 27.95 1.02
C THR A 371 7.49 28.43 -0.03
N TRP A 372 7.93 27.50 -0.89
CA TRP A 372 8.76 27.80 -2.05
C TRP A 372 8.62 26.71 -3.12
N GLY A 373 9.18 26.96 -4.30
CA GLY A 373 9.06 26.11 -5.48
C GLY A 373 8.04 26.64 -6.47
N ASP A 374 7.53 25.77 -7.34
CA ASP A 374 6.61 26.18 -8.40
C ASP A 374 5.24 26.60 -7.82
N ALA A 375 4.78 27.79 -8.21
CA ALA A 375 3.52 28.36 -7.72
C ALA A 375 2.30 27.55 -8.15
N ASP A 376 2.32 26.94 -9.34
CA ASP A 376 1.22 26.11 -9.85
C ASP A 376 1.06 24.80 -9.04
N TYR A 377 2.09 24.45 -8.26
CA TYR A 377 2.12 23.27 -7.38
C TYR A 377 2.02 23.64 -5.88
N GLY A 378 1.61 24.87 -5.57
CA GLY A 378 1.43 25.34 -4.19
C GLY A 378 2.66 26.00 -3.56
N GLY A 379 3.68 26.35 -4.35
CA GLY A 379 4.87 27.08 -3.88
C GLY A 379 4.60 28.51 -3.40
N ASP A 380 3.46 29.10 -3.76
CA ASP A 380 3.02 30.42 -3.30
C ASP A 380 1.81 30.33 -2.37
N SER A 381 2.02 30.64 -1.09
CA SER A 381 0.99 30.73 -0.05
C SER A 381 0.64 32.17 0.35
N SER A 382 1.14 33.18 -0.38
CA SER A 382 0.99 34.60 -0.02
C SER A 382 -0.45 35.06 0.17
N ALA A 383 -1.39 34.49 -0.59
CA ALA A 383 -2.82 34.78 -0.49
C ALA A 383 -3.46 34.34 0.84
N VAL A 384 -2.89 33.34 1.51
CA VAL A 384 -3.39 32.78 2.78
C VAL A 384 -2.40 32.94 3.94
N GLN A 385 -1.27 33.61 3.73
CA GLN A 385 -0.19 33.75 4.71
C GLN A 385 -0.66 34.28 6.07
N ASP A 386 -1.61 35.22 6.08
CA ASP A 386 -2.14 35.79 7.32
C ASP A 386 -2.93 34.78 8.17
N GLN A 387 -3.43 33.72 7.55
CA GLN A 387 -4.19 32.64 8.18
C GLN A 387 -3.29 31.52 8.70
N LEU A 388 -2.07 31.34 8.15
CA LEU A 388 -1.13 30.27 8.50
C LEU A 388 -0.37 30.56 9.80
N ARG A 389 -1.09 30.52 10.94
CA ARG A 389 -0.55 30.76 12.30
C ARG A 389 -0.86 29.60 13.23
N ASP A 390 0.09 29.22 14.08
CA ASP A 390 -0.05 28.06 14.98
C ASP A 390 -0.32 26.74 14.21
N VAL A 391 0.24 26.60 13.01
CA VAL A 391 0.10 25.40 12.16
C VAL A 391 0.78 24.22 12.85
N GLN A 392 0.05 23.10 12.95
CA GLN A 392 0.53 21.87 13.60
C GLN A 392 0.99 20.83 12.59
N GLN A 393 0.28 20.72 11.45
CA GLN A 393 0.56 19.72 10.42
C GLN A 393 0.23 20.29 9.04
N ILE A 394 0.98 19.84 8.04
CA ILE A 394 0.70 20.10 6.63
C ILE A 394 0.61 18.75 5.92
N GLN A 395 -0.35 18.61 5.03
CA GLN A 395 -0.45 17.52 4.06
C GLN A 395 -0.44 18.11 2.65
N ALA A 396 -0.02 17.32 1.66
CA ALA A 396 0.09 17.76 0.28
C ALA A 396 -0.54 16.73 -0.67
N THR A 397 -1.25 17.23 -1.68
CA THR A 397 -1.53 16.51 -2.93
C THR A 397 -0.41 16.82 -3.93
N GLU A 398 -0.51 16.38 -5.17
CA GLU A 398 0.49 16.71 -6.19
C GLU A 398 0.61 18.22 -6.44
N TYR A 399 -0.50 18.98 -6.33
CA TYR A 399 -0.56 20.39 -6.73
C TYR A 399 -1.06 21.35 -5.63
N ALA A 400 -1.40 20.84 -4.44
CA ALA A 400 -1.97 21.64 -3.36
C ALA A 400 -1.52 21.19 -1.97
N PHE A 401 -1.74 22.06 -0.99
CA PHE A 401 -1.46 21.82 0.41
C PHE A 401 -2.67 22.13 1.29
N ALA A 402 -2.76 21.40 2.41
CA ALA A 402 -3.72 21.64 3.47
C ALA A 402 -3.00 21.69 4.82
N ALA A 403 -3.15 22.80 5.54
CA ALA A 403 -2.60 22.99 6.88
C ALA A 403 -3.69 22.85 7.94
N THR A 404 -3.42 22.04 8.97
CA THR A 404 -4.23 21.95 10.19
C THR A 404 -3.66 22.88 11.24
N LEU A 405 -4.47 23.80 11.75
CA LEU A 405 -4.07 24.79 12.75
C LEU A 405 -4.31 24.28 14.17
N GLY A 406 -3.70 24.91 15.17
CA GLY A 406 -3.79 24.50 16.57
C GLY A 406 -5.20 24.56 17.18
N ASP A 407 -6.11 25.30 16.56
CA ASP A 407 -7.54 25.35 16.92
C ASP A 407 -8.39 24.29 16.20
N GLY A 408 -7.77 23.45 15.37
CA GLY A 408 -8.44 22.41 14.58
C GLY A 408 -9.15 22.93 13.33
N SER A 409 -8.94 24.18 12.94
CA SER A 409 -9.35 24.68 11.61
C SER A 409 -8.36 24.23 10.52
N VAL A 410 -8.77 24.42 9.25
CA VAL A 410 -7.97 24.04 8.08
C VAL A 410 -7.85 25.20 7.11
N VAL A 411 -6.66 25.41 6.57
CA VAL A 411 -6.36 26.37 5.51
C VAL A 411 -5.72 25.62 4.34
N THR A 412 -6.23 25.82 3.13
CA THR A 412 -5.71 25.20 1.90
C THR A 412 -5.15 26.24 0.93
N TRP A 413 -4.21 25.84 0.09
CA TRP A 413 -3.70 26.63 -1.03
C TRP A 413 -3.12 25.73 -2.13
N GLY A 414 -2.85 26.30 -3.31
CA GLY A 414 -2.42 25.57 -4.51
C GLY A 414 -3.51 25.47 -5.57
N ASP A 415 -3.41 24.52 -6.50
CA ASP A 415 -4.44 24.37 -7.57
C ASP A 415 -5.77 23.91 -6.96
N ALA A 416 -6.82 24.69 -7.21
CA ALA A 416 -8.16 24.45 -6.70
C ALA A 416 -8.72 23.07 -7.09
N ARG A 417 -8.40 22.56 -8.28
CA ARG A 417 -8.89 21.27 -8.80
C ARG A 417 -8.24 20.07 -8.09
N TRP A 418 -7.11 20.26 -7.39
CA TRP A 418 -6.41 19.24 -6.60
C TRP A 418 -6.54 19.49 -5.08
N GLY A 419 -7.57 20.22 -4.66
CA GLY A 419 -7.89 20.45 -3.25
C GLY A 419 -7.29 21.73 -2.65
N GLY A 420 -6.72 22.61 -3.47
CA GLY A 420 -6.24 23.92 -3.02
C GLY A 420 -7.35 24.88 -2.59
N ASP A 421 -8.61 24.61 -2.96
CA ASP A 421 -9.80 25.36 -2.55
C ASP A 421 -10.74 24.47 -1.72
N SER A 422 -10.78 24.69 -0.40
CA SER A 422 -11.70 24.04 0.53
C SER A 422 -12.97 24.85 0.81
N SER A 423 -13.22 25.97 0.11
CA SER A 423 -14.30 26.91 0.46
C SER A 423 -15.70 26.27 0.49
N ALA A 424 -15.96 25.29 -0.37
CA ALA A 424 -17.22 24.55 -0.42
C ALA A 424 -17.50 23.72 0.85
N VAL A 425 -16.46 23.29 1.56
CA VAL A 425 -16.55 22.43 2.75
C VAL A 425 -16.04 23.13 4.03
N GLN A 426 -15.61 24.39 3.93
CA GLN A 426 -14.95 25.12 5.02
C GLN A 426 -15.78 25.17 6.31
N ASP A 427 -17.11 25.27 6.20
CA ASP A 427 -18.00 25.28 7.37
C ASP A 427 -18.03 23.95 8.15
N GLN A 428 -17.63 22.86 7.49
CA GLN A 428 -17.56 21.51 8.05
C GLN A 428 -16.18 21.19 8.64
N LEU A 429 -15.11 21.86 8.19
CA LEU A 429 -13.72 21.64 8.63
C LEU A 429 -13.43 22.30 10.00
N LYS A 430 -14.10 21.81 11.03
CA LYS A 430 -13.95 22.28 12.42
C LYS A 430 -13.56 21.13 13.34
N ASN A 431 -12.62 21.38 14.24
CA ASN A 431 -12.05 20.36 15.13
C ASN A 431 -11.44 19.17 14.36
N VAL A 432 -10.74 19.46 13.27
CA VAL A 432 -10.03 18.45 12.48
C VAL A 432 -8.91 17.85 13.32
N GLN A 433 -8.88 16.52 13.40
CA GLN A 433 -7.85 15.77 14.11
C GLN A 433 -6.71 15.32 13.19
N GLN A 434 -7.05 14.93 11.97
CA GLN A 434 -6.10 14.40 10.99
C GLN A 434 -6.57 14.72 9.58
N ILE A 435 -5.63 15.06 8.70
CA ILE A 435 -5.85 15.12 7.25
C ILE A 435 -5.02 14.02 6.61
N GLN A 436 -5.55 13.41 5.56
CA GLN A 436 -4.81 12.54 4.64
C GLN A 436 -5.04 13.05 3.21
N ALA A 437 -4.04 12.87 2.35
CA ALA A 437 -4.08 13.30 0.96
C ALA A 437 -3.89 12.11 0.03
N SER A 438 -4.72 12.01 -1.01
CA SER A 438 -4.40 11.27 -2.23
C SER A 438 -3.57 12.16 -3.17
N ASP A 439 -3.26 11.69 -4.38
CA ASP A 439 -2.55 12.53 -5.35
C ASP A 439 -3.35 13.79 -5.73
N HIS A 440 -4.68 13.76 -5.60
CA HIS A 440 -5.59 14.78 -6.14
C HIS A 440 -6.68 15.29 -5.18
N ALA A 441 -6.81 14.69 -3.99
CA ALA A 441 -7.86 15.04 -3.03
C ALA A 441 -7.39 14.91 -1.59
N PHE A 442 -8.16 15.51 -0.68
CA PHE A 442 -7.94 15.43 0.77
C PHE A 442 -9.14 14.80 1.46
N ALA A 443 -8.88 14.16 2.60
CA ALA A 443 -9.88 13.73 3.55
C ALA A 443 -9.47 14.11 4.97
N ALA A 444 -10.38 14.77 5.69
CA ALA A 444 -10.21 15.17 7.08
C ALA A 444 -11.07 14.30 8.00
N ILE A 445 -10.48 13.80 9.09
CA ILE A 445 -11.20 13.19 10.21
C ILE A 445 -11.50 14.29 11.22
N LEU A 446 -12.79 14.50 11.53
CA LEU A 446 -13.24 15.46 12.53
C LEU A 446 -13.23 14.84 13.93
N GLY A 447 -13.27 15.68 14.97
CA GLY A 447 -13.24 15.23 16.36
C GLY A 447 -14.42 14.38 16.82
N ASP A 448 -15.51 14.36 16.06
CA ASP A 448 -16.66 13.48 16.26
C ASP A 448 -16.56 12.14 15.49
N GLY A 449 -15.46 11.92 14.77
CA GLY A 449 -15.21 10.73 13.97
C GLY A 449 -15.91 10.72 12.60
N SER A 450 -16.51 11.85 12.18
CA SER A 450 -16.98 12.01 10.80
C SER A 450 -15.84 12.37 9.85
N VAL A 451 -16.05 12.13 8.55
CA VAL A 451 -15.05 12.42 7.50
C VAL A 451 -15.60 13.47 6.54
N VAL A 452 -14.75 14.42 6.17
CA VAL A 452 -15.03 15.43 5.13
C VAL A 452 -13.97 15.29 4.06
N THR A 453 -14.37 15.14 2.79
CA THR A 453 -13.44 15.12 1.65
C THR A 453 -13.63 16.32 0.74
N TRP A 454 -12.57 16.69 0.02
CA TRP A 454 -12.60 17.72 -1.01
C TRP A 454 -11.43 17.54 -2.01
N GLY A 455 -11.51 18.22 -3.15
CA GLY A 455 -10.55 18.10 -4.25
C GLY A 455 -11.17 17.39 -5.45
N ASN A 456 -10.37 16.64 -6.20
CA ASN A 456 -10.85 15.95 -7.40
C ASN A 456 -11.85 14.83 -7.03
N SER A 457 -13.07 14.89 -7.58
CA SER A 457 -14.13 13.92 -7.34
C SER A 457 -13.78 12.50 -7.78
N ASP A 458 -12.96 12.36 -8.82
CA ASP A 458 -12.54 11.06 -9.38
C ASP A 458 -11.43 10.40 -8.54
N CYS A 459 -10.98 11.05 -7.45
CA CYS A 459 -9.89 10.58 -6.61
C CYS A 459 -10.21 10.66 -5.10
N GLY A 460 -11.49 10.49 -4.73
CA GLY A 460 -11.98 10.54 -3.35
C GLY A 460 -12.37 11.93 -2.84
N GLY A 461 -12.37 12.96 -3.70
CA GLY A 461 -12.74 14.34 -3.34
C GLY A 461 -14.25 14.57 -3.15
N ASP A 462 -15.09 13.58 -3.43
CA ASP A 462 -16.54 13.60 -3.17
C ASP A 462 -16.98 12.33 -2.41
N SER A 463 -17.28 12.48 -1.11
CA SER A 463 -17.77 11.41 -0.25
C SER A 463 -19.29 11.38 -0.08
N SER A 464 -20.04 12.22 -0.81
CA SER A 464 -21.48 12.42 -0.59
C SER A 464 -22.32 11.14 -0.66
N GLU A 465 -21.97 10.22 -1.56
CA GLU A 465 -22.65 8.93 -1.74
C GLU A 465 -22.46 7.94 -0.58
N VAL A 466 -21.39 8.08 0.21
CA VAL A 466 -21.05 7.16 1.31
C VAL A 466 -20.96 7.85 2.67
N GLN A 467 -21.33 9.13 2.74
CA GLN A 467 -21.23 9.97 3.93
C GLN A 467 -21.92 9.34 5.16
N ASP A 468 -23.09 8.73 4.96
CA ASP A 468 -23.88 8.08 6.02
C ASP A 468 -23.16 6.84 6.61
N HIS A 469 -22.15 6.31 5.91
CA HIS A 469 -21.35 5.16 6.35
C HIS A 469 -20.02 5.56 7.00
N LEU A 470 -19.59 6.82 6.89
CA LEU A 470 -18.32 7.33 7.43
C LEU A 470 -18.48 7.91 8.84
N THR A 471 -19.03 7.11 9.76
CA THR A 471 -19.18 7.50 11.17
C THR A 471 -18.22 6.72 12.06
N ASN A 472 -17.59 7.38 13.03
CA ASN A 472 -16.57 6.79 13.91
C ASN A 472 -15.35 6.24 13.15
N VAL A 473 -14.89 6.96 12.13
CA VAL A 473 -13.64 6.66 11.43
C VAL A 473 -12.48 6.95 12.37
N GLN A 474 -11.59 5.97 12.55
CA GLN A 474 -10.41 6.11 13.40
C GLN A 474 -9.14 6.36 12.58
N GLN A 475 -9.12 5.91 11.33
CA GLN A 475 -7.97 6.05 10.45
C GLN A 475 -8.43 6.18 9.01
N ILE A 476 -7.73 7.03 8.25
CA ILE A 476 -7.85 7.12 6.80
C ILE A 476 -6.52 6.65 6.20
N GLN A 477 -6.60 5.84 5.14
CA GLN A 477 -5.48 5.51 4.27
C GLN A 477 -5.77 6.08 2.90
N ALA A 478 -4.91 6.96 2.40
CA ALA A 478 -5.00 7.44 1.04
C ALA A 478 -4.13 6.58 0.12
N SER A 479 -4.60 6.42 -1.11
CA SER A 479 -3.86 5.93 -2.26
C SER A 479 -3.92 6.96 -3.36
N ASP A 480 -3.08 6.80 -4.37
CA ASP A 480 -2.96 7.69 -5.54
C ASP A 480 -4.33 8.00 -6.18
N ALA A 481 -5.21 6.99 -6.28
CA ALA A 481 -6.49 7.08 -6.97
C ALA A 481 -7.71 7.27 -6.05
N GLY A 482 -7.55 7.25 -4.72
CA GLY A 482 -8.71 7.27 -3.84
C GLY A 482 -8.37 7.11 -2.37
N ILE A 483 -9.36 7.28 -1.52
CA ILE A 483 -9.20 7.36 -0.07
C ILE A 483 -10.01 6.24 0.59
N ALA A 484 -9.41 5.48 1.50
CA ALA A 484 -10.07 4.44 2.26
C ALA A 484 -10.21 4.84 3.72
N ALA A 485 -11.38 4.64 4.31
CA ALA A 485 -11.64 4.90 5.72
C ALA A 485 -11.76 3.58 6.50
N VAL A 486 -11.09 3.51 7.64
CA VAL A 486 -11.19 2.40 8.61
C VAL A 486 -12.12 2.83 9.74
N LEU A 487 -13.26 2.15 9.84
CA LEU A 487 -14.28 2.38 10.87
C LEU A 487 -13.88 1.68 12.17
N GLY A 488 -14.30 2.23 13.31
CA GLY A 488 -13.99 1.68 14.65
C GLY A 488 -14.55 0.27 14.93
N ASP A 489 -15.38 -0.28 14.05
CA ASP A 489 -15.86 -1.66 14.07
C ASP A 489 -14.97 -2.64 13.26
N GLY A 490 -13.93 -2.14 12.60
CA GLY A 490 -13.00 -2.89 11.78
C GLY A 490 -13.44 -3.10 10.32
N ILE A 491 -14.51 -2.43 9.86
CA ILE A 491 -14.96 -2.47 8.47
C ILE A 491 -14.28 -1.34 7.67
N CYS A 492 -13.62 -1.69 6.56
CA CYS A 492 -13.08 -0.71 5.61
C CYS A 492 -14.15 -0.27 4.60
N SER A 493 -14.34 1.04 4.44
CA SER A 493 -15.18 1.62 3.38
C SER A 493 -14.30 2.36 2.36
N HIS A 494 -14.53 2.12 1.07
CA HIS A 494 -13.77 2.73 -0.03
C HIS A 494 -14.48 4.02 -0.48
N LEU A 495 -13.76 5.15 -0.53
CA LEU A 495 -14.18 6.39 -1.17
C LEU A 495 -13.61 6.33 -2.58
N GLY A 496 -14.51 6.31 -3.58
CA GLY A 496 -14.20 6.03 -4.98
C GLY A 496 -13.06 6.89 -5.54
#